data_AF-A0A9N8P5D9-F1
#
_entry.id   AF-A0A9N8P5D9-F1
#
_cell.length_a   1.000
_cell.length_b   1.000
_cell.length_c   1.000
_cell.angle_alpha   90.00
_cell.angle_beta   90.00
_cell.angle_gamma   90.00
#
_symmetry.space_group_name_H-M   'P 1'
#
loop_
_entity.id
_entity.type
_entity.pdbx_description
1 polymer ?
#
loop_
_entity_poly.entity_id
_entity_poly.type
_entity_poly.pdbx_seq_one_letter_code
_entity_poly.pdbx_strand_id
1 'polypeptide(L)'
;MDTAFWQKSFASEVESVVPAYDLVSVVILAVPWCTGTIIGLAGRAIEKTPIWFDYPNLLTETQVNSGLVMPFVLRSLLGQGATTGLLVLIFMAITSTVSSSVIAVSSIISLDFYRSYINPEASDRKVLKVSHFGVVGHGCFMAGFAIMLQYAGATNNWSTYFRPIIACPGIFPLMLTLLWSRQTKAAAILSPILGLISGVATWLSLSYVWGGKIDIQTTQQQLPGLYGAIVSFFSPALFSVVISLARSSRFDWREFLRIDLIEDSTQPSTALPSLQNSKEDITDLSRPAKATQAVIGEKDQSVVDAEAKSGLVSPATSFSTGSGNLDDITHPFSVQTIRHIKKWRNYAAGYFVLNLLVTVVFWPVPLYRDWIFTLPFFKGWVTMAIIWHFAAMMAVIVYPVWDGRYVISTVLKGISKEQSSGRQKS
;
A
#
# COMPACT_ATOMS: atom_id res chain seq x y z
N MET A 1 2.87 -3.82 10.16
CA MET A 1 2.50 -3.16 8.90
C MET A 1 2.21 -4.24 7.89
N ASP A 2 1.46 -3.95 6.83
CA ASP A 2 1.33 -4.89 5.72
C ASP A 2 2.71 -5.08 5.06
N THR A 3 3.26 -6.27 5.20
CA THR A 3 4.61 -6.61 4.72
C THR A 3 4.71 -6.53 3.20
N ALA A 4 3.61 -6.71 2.47
CA ALA A 4 3.60 -6.58 1.01
C ALA A 4 3.79 -5.12 0.56
N PHE A 5 3.22 -4.15 1.29
CA PHE A 5 3.45 -2.73 1.02
C PHE A 5 4.82 -2.26 1.50
N TRP A 6 5.27 -2.80 2.63
CA TRP A 6 6.60 -2.51 3.17
C TRP A 6 7.68 -2.86 2.15
N GLN A 7 7.68 -4.10 1.63
CA GLN A 7 8.66 -4.55 0.62
C GLN A 7 8.72 -3.65 -0.62
N LYS A 8 7.56 -3.21 -1.12
CA LYS A 8 7.49 -2.30 -2.29
C LYS A 8 8.07 -0.92 -2.00
N SER A 9 7.87 -0.41 -0.77
CA SER A 9 8.35 0.92 -0.38
C SER A 9 9.87 0.98 -0.23
N PHE A 10 10.52 -0.11 0.19
CA PHE A 10 11.99 -0.19 0.22
C PHE A 10 12.63 -0.35 -1.16
N ALA A 11 11.88 -0.87 -2.13
CA ALA A 11 12.36 -0.99 -3.50
C ALA A 11 12.27 0.32 -4.31
N SER A 12 11.58 1.34 -3.79
CA SER A 12 11.41 2.65 -4.44
C SER A 12 12.39 3.71 -3.92
N GLU A 13 12.75 4.67 -4.77
CA GLU A 13 13.54 5.84 -4.39
C GLU A 13 12.78 6.72 -3.39
N VAL A 14 13.46 7.17 -2.34
CA VAL A 14 12.88 7.94 -1.22
C VAL A 14 12.08 9.17 -1.67
N GLU A 15 12.53 9.86 -2.71
CA GLU A 15 11.86 11.06 -3.24
C GLU A 15 10.53 10.76 -3.95
N SER A 16 10.41 9.57 -4.54
CA SER A 16 9.22 9.14 -5.28
C SER A 16 8.10 8.61 -4.37
N VAL A 17 8.43 8.19 -3.15
CA VAL A 17 7.52 7.48 -2.24
C VAL A 17 6.33 8.35 -1.84
N VAL A 18 6.59 9.54 -1.31
CA VAL A 18 5.53 10.41 -0.77
C VAL A 18 4.55 10.86 -1.88
N PRO A 19 5.00 11.43 -3.02
CA PRO A 19 4.09 11.82 -4.09
C PRO A 19 3.26 10.67 -4.64
N ALA A 20 3.86 9.47 -4.77
CA ALA A 20 3.15 8.29 -5.24
C ALA A 20 2.04 7.86 -4.27
N TYR A 21 2.32 7.79 -2.97
CA TYR A 21 1.31 7.45 -1.96
C TYR A 21 0.20 8.51 -1.86
N ASP A 22 0.55 9.78 -1.98
CA ASP A 22 -0.43 10.87 -1.96
C ASP A 22 -1.36 10.78 -3.19
N LEU A 23 -0.82 10.57 -4.39
CA LEU A 23 -1.62 10.35 -5.60
C LEU A 23 -2.56 9.16 -5.44
N VAL A 24 -2.03 8.02 -4.96
CA VAL A 24 -2.81 6.79 -4.74
C VAL A 24 -3.95 7.04 -3.76
N SER A 25 -3.74 7.81 -2.68
CA SER A 25 -4.76 8.10 -1.67
C SER A 25 -6.00 8.82 -2.23
N VAL A 26 -5.84 9.62 -3.29
CA VAL A 26 -6.93 10.36 -3.94
C VAL A 26 -7.65 9.49 -4.98
N VAL A 27 -6.88 8.80 -5.82
CA VAL A 27 -7.44 8.03 -6.94
C VAL A 27 -8.11 6.73 -6.47
N ILE A 28 -7.69 6.17 -5.33
CA ILE A 28 -8.25 4.90 -4.82
C ILE A 28 -9.76 5.00 -4.53
N LEU A 29 -10.25 6.21 -4.21
CA LEU A 29 -11.68 6.46 -3.97
C LEU A 29 -12.54 6.21 -5.21
N ALA A 30 -11.96 6.28 -6.41
CA ALA A 30 -12.67 5.97 -7.65
C ALA A 30 -13.19 4.52 -7.69
N VAL A 31 -12.50 3.60 -6.99
CA VAL A 31 -12.88 2.19 -6.98
C VAL A 31 -14.19 1.98 -6.20
N PRO A 32 -14.29 2.25 -4.88
CA PRO A 32 -15.53 2.02 -4.14
C PRO A 32 -16.62 3.04 -4.48
N TRP A 33 -16.30 4.34 -4.50
CA TRP A 33 -17.31 5.39 -4.62
C TRP A 33 -17.81 5.54 -6.06
N CYS A 34 -16.91 5.78 -7.03
CA CYS A 34 -17.33 6.08 -8.39
C CYS A 34 -17.91 4.84 -9.07
N THR A 35 -17.20 3.71 -9.01
CA THR A 35 -17.67 2.45 -9.61
C THR A 35 -18.98 1.99 -8.96
N GLY A 36 -19.08 2.05 -7.63
CA GLY A 36 -20.30 1.70 -6.90
C GLY A 36 -21.49 2.58 -7.29
N THR A 37 -21.27 3.90 -7.39
CA THR A 37 -22.31 4.85 -7.81
C THR A 37 -22.76 4.58 -9.24
N ILE A 38 -21.84 4.47 -10.19
CA ILE A 38 -22.16 4.31 -11.62
C ILE A 38 -22.87 2.98 -11.86
N ILE A 39 -22.31 1.87 -11.37
CA ILE A 39 -22.86 0.53 -11.60
C ILE A 39 -24.16 0.31 -10.82
N GLY A 40 -24.22 0.75 -9.56
CA GLY A 40 -25.42 0.62 -8.73
C GLY A 40 -26.60 1.40 -9.29
N LEU A 41 -26.38 2.65 -9.72
CA LEU A 41 -27.43 3.47 -10.34
C LEU A 41 -27.82 2.96 -11.71
N ALA A 42 -26.87 2.49 -12.52
CA ALA A 42 -27.18 1.86 -13.80
C ALA A 42 -28.08 0.64 -13.59
N GLY A 43 -27.77 -0.23 -12.62
CA GLY A 43 -28.61 -1.38 -12.26
C GLY A 43 -30.03 -0.96 -11.86
N ARG A 44 -30.16 0.02 -10.96
CA ARG A 44 -31.47 0.55 -10.55
C ARG A 44 -32.28 1.16 -11.69
N ALA A 45 -31.62 1.78 -12.67
CA ALA A 45 -32.29 2.38 -13.81
C ALA A 45 -32.85 1.34 -14.78
N ILE A 46 -32.16 0.21 -14.96
CA ILE A 46 -32.51 -0.78 -15.99
C ILE A 46 -33.21 -2.03 -15.47
N GLU A 47 -33.20 -2.32 -14.15
CA GLU A 47 -33.70 -3.58 -13.57
C GLU A 47 -35.18 -3.89 -13.88
N LYS A 48 -35.98 -2.87 -14.19
CA LYS A 48 -37.41 -3.00 -14.55
C LYS A 48 -37.68 -2.94 -16.05
N THR A 49 -36.63 -2.92 -16.87
CA THR A 49 -36.73 -2.79 -18.32
C THR A 49 -36.40 -4.10 -19.03
N PRO A 50 -36.89 -4.34 -20.26
CA PRO A 50 -36.58 -5.55 -21.03
C PRO A 50 -35.09 -5.74 -21.37
N ILE A 51 -34.26 -4.72 -21.18
CA ILE A 51 -32.80 -4.79 -21.37
C ILE A 51 -32.13 -5.59 -20.25
N TRP A 52 -32.78 -5.72 -19.09
CA TRP A 52 -32.25 -6.44 -17.95
C TRP A 52 -32.05 -7.93 -18.26
N PHE A 53 -30.86 -8.45 -17.94
CA PHE A 53 -30.46 -9.81 -18.27
C PHE A 53 -31.44 -10.89 -17.77
N ASP A 54 -32.02 -10.69 -16.59
CA ASP A 54 -32.92 -11.65 -15.96
C ASP A 54 -34.38 -11.15 -15.97
N TYR A 55 -34.74 -10.24 -16.88
CA TYR A 55 -36.11 -9.69 -16.96
C TYR A 55 -37.14 -10.82 -17.14
N PRO A 56 -38.26 -10.84 -16.39
CA PRO A 56 -38.76 -9.82 -15.46
C PRO A 56 -38.33 -9.98 -14.00
N ASN A 57 -37.43 -10.92 -13.70
CA ASN A 57 -36.94 -11.16 -12.35
C ASN A 57 -36.00 -10.04 -11.88
N LEU A 58 -36.13 -9.68 -10.61
CA LEU A 58 -35.23 -8.77 -9.92
C LEU A 58 -34.13 -9.56 -9.20
N LEU A 59 -33.03 -8.88 -8.84
CA LEU A 59 -31.99 -9.50 -8.02
C LEU A 59 -32.55 -9.94 -6.68
N THR A 60 -32.36 -11.21 -6.37
CA THR A 60 -32.61 -11.74 -5.02
C THR A 60 -31.59 -11.17 -4.04
N GLU A 61 -31.96 -11.11 -2.76
CA GLU A 61 -31.06 -10.65 -1.70
C GLU A 61 -29.74 -11.43 -1.66
N THR A 62 -29.81 -12.75 -1.89
CA THR A 62 -28.63 -13.62 -1.99
C THR A 62 -27.70 -13.20 -3.13
N GLN A 63 -28.24 -12.87 -4.30
CA GLN A 63 -27.44 -12.42 -5.45
C GLN A 63 -26.81 -11.04 -5.20
N VAL A 64 -27.54 -10.13 -4.55
CA VAL A 64 -27.00 -8.83 -4.12
C VAL A 64 -25.84 -9.01 -3.13
N ASN A 65 -26.05 -9.83 -2.09
CA ASN A 65 -25.05 -10.13 -1.07
C ASN A 65 -23.84 -10.91 -1.60
N SER A 66 -24.00 -11.57 -2.75
CA SER A 66 -22.91 -12.24 -3.48
C SER A 66 -22.16 -11.31 -4.44
N GLY A 67 -22.54 -10.03 -4.55
CA GLY A 67 -21.87 -9.05 -5.41
C GLY A 67 -22.21 -9.15 -6.90
N LEU A 68 -23.33 -9.78 -7.26
CA LEU A 68 -23.69 -10.04 -8.67
C LEU A 68 -24.26 -8.82 -9.41
N VAL A 69 -24.42 -7.68 -8.74
CA VAL A 69 -24.92 -6.43 -9.33
C VAL A 69 -24.09 -6.01 -10.55
N MET A 70 -22.77 -5.95 -10.41
CA MET A 70 -21.88 -5.53 -11.50
C MET A 70 -21.92 -6.49 -12.70
N PRO A 71 -21.77 -7.82 -12.54
CA PRO A 71 -21.93 -8.76 -13.64
C PRO A 71 -23.26 -8.63 -14.40
N PHE A 72 -24.38 -8.46 -13.69
CA PHE A 72 -25.71 -8.34 -14.32
C PHE A 72 -25.86 -7.04 -15.11
N VAL A 73 -25.37 -5.92 -14.56
CA VAL A 73 -25.38 -4.63 -15.26
C VAL A 73 -24.53 -4.69 -16.52
N LEU A 74 -23.31 -5.23 -16.44
CA LEU A 74 -22.44 -5.38 -17.62
C LEU A 74 -23.07 -6.32 -18.66
N ARG A 75 -23.67 -7.43 -18.23
CA ARG A 75 -24.33 -8.38 -19.13
C ARG A 75 -25.50 -7.76 -19.87
N SER A 76 -26.27 -6.90 -19.19
CA SER A 76 -27.44 -6.21 -19.73
C SER A 76 -27.05 -5.10 -20.73
N LEU A 77 -26.01 -4.32 -20.43
CA LEU A 77 -25.63 -3.14 -21.24
C LEU A 77 -24.58 -3.42 -22.32
N LEU A 78 -23.59 -4.26 -22.03
CA LEU A 78 -22.41 -4.47 -22.88
C LEU A 78 -22.32 -5.91 -23.42
N GLY A 79 -23.24 -6.78 -23.01
CA GLY A 79 -23.31 -8.16 -23.48
C GLY A 79 -22.26 -9.08 -22.86
N GLN A 80 -22.15 -10.29 -23.44
CA GLN A 80 -21.35 -11.38 -22.87
C GLN A 80 -19.84 -11.07 -22.85
N GLY A 81 -19.32 -10.35 -23.84
CA GLY A 81 -17.90 -10.02 -23.92
C GLY A 81 -17.40 -9.23 -22.70
N ALA A 82 -18.20 -8.26 -22.24
CA ALA A 82 -17.86 -7.47 -21.06
C ALA A 82 -17.91 -8.28 -19.76
N THR A 83 -18.89 -9.18 -19.61
CA THR A 83 -18.97 -10.07 -18.44
C THR A 83 -17.80 -11.06 -18.40
N THR A 84 -17.39 -11.60 -19.56
CA THR A 84 -16.18 -12.44 -19.65
C THR A 84 -14.93 -11.63 -19.32
N GLY A 85 -14.81 -10.41 -19.84
CA GLY A 85 -13.71 -9.51 -19.51
C GLY A 85 -13.64 -9.18 -18.01
N LEU A 86 -14.79 -8.96 -17.37
CA LEU A 86 -14.89 -8.79 -15.92
C LEU A 86 -14.39 -10.03 -15.17
N LEU A 87 -14.74 -11.24 -15.61
CA LEU A 87 -14.27 -12.48 -15.00
C LEU A 87 -12.74 -12.62 -15.09
N VAL A 88 -12.16 -12.31 -16.26
CA VAL A 88 -10.70 -12.29 -16.44
C VAL A 88 -10.05 -11.24 -15.54
N LEU A 89 -10.62 -10.03 -15.47
CA LEU A 89 -10.14 -8.95 -14.62
C LEU A 89 -10.15 -9.35 -13.14
N ILE A 90 -11.24 -9.96 -12.67
CA ILE A 90 -11.35 -10.48 -11.29
C ILE A 90 -10.30 -11.56 -11.05
N PHE A 91 -10.13 -12.50 -11.99
CA PHE A 91 -9.11 -13.56 -11.87
C PHE A 91 -7.70 -12.98 -11.75
N MET A 92 -7.35 -12.01 -12.59
CA MET A 92 -6.05 -11.32 -12.54
C MET A 92 -5.86 -10.53 -11.24
N ALA A 93 -6.89 -9.80 -10.79
CA ALA A 93 -6.84 -9.01 -9.55
C ALA A 93 -6.67 -9.90 -8.31
N ILE A 94 -7.42 -11.00 -8.23
CA ILE A 94 -7.30 -11.98 -7.14
C ILE A 94 -5.92 -12.64 -7.18
N THR A 95 -5.46 -13.10 -8.35
CA THR A 95 -4.15 -13.75 -8.49
C THR A 95 -3.00 -12.82 -8.11
N SER A 96 -3.08 -11.54 -8.47
CA SER A 96 -2.10 -10.52 -8.06
C SER A 96 -2.05 -10.36 -6.54
N THR A 97 -3.22 -10.29 -5.89
CA THR A 97 -3.33 -10.18 -4.44
C THR A 97 -2.79 -11.43 -3.73
N VAL A 98 -3.21 -12.61 -4.18
CA VAL A 98 -2.77 -13.91 -3.64
C VAL A 98 -1.26 -14.08 -3.78
N SER A 99 -0.68 -13.71 -4.93
CA SER A 99 0.77 -13.77 -5.12
C SER A 99 1.51 -12.90 -4.08
N SER A 100 1.05 -11.66 -3.89
CA SER A 100 1.66 -10.76 -2.90
C SER A 100 1.53 -11.25 -1.46
N SER A 101 0.37 -11.80 -1.07
CA SER A 101 0.17 -12.30 0.29
C SER A 101 0.98 -13.56 0.58
N VAL A 102 1.11 -14.44 -0.40
CA VAL A 102 1.89 -15.68 -0.29
C VAL A 102 3.38 -15.39 -0.13
N ILE A 103 3.91 -14.43 -0.89
CA ILE A 103 5.31 -13.98 -0.74
C ILE A 103 5.50 -13.34 0.64
N ALA A 104 4.60 -12.45 1.05
CA ALA A 104 4.66 -11.79 2.34
C ALA A 104 4.69 -12.78 3.52
N VAL A 105 3.77 -13.75 3.56
CA VAL A 105 3.70 -14.76 4.63
C VAL A 105 4.91 -15.70 4.58
N SER A 106 5.37 -16.06 3.39
CA SER A 106 6.57 -16.87 3.21
C SER A 106 7.84 -16.17 3.73
N SER A 107 7.98 -14.87 3.50
CA SER A 107 9.07 -14.06 4.07
C SER A 107 9.01 -14.00 5.59
N ILE A 108 7.81 -13.85 6.18
CA ILE A 108 7.63 -13.89 7.64
C ILE A 108 8.07 -15.24 8.20
N ILE A 109 7.65 -16.35 7.59
CA ILE A 109 8.03 -17.70 8.05
C ILE A 109 9.54 -17.92 7.95
N SER A 110 10.18 -17.45 6.87
CA SER A 110 11.59 -17.71 6.61
C SER A 110 12.55 -16.76 7.35
N LEU A 111 12.28 -15.45 7.37
CA LEU A 111 13.13 -14.44 7.97
C LEU A 111 12.77 -14.17 9.44
N ASP A 112 11.49 -13.89 9.71
CA ASP A 112 11.05 -13.46 11.05
C ASP A 112 10.95 -14.64 12.02
N PHE A 113 10.63 -15.84 11.53
CA PHE A 113 10.52 -17.03 12.37
C PHE A 113 11.74 -17.94 12.27
N TYR A 114 12.02 -18.48 11.08
CA TYR A 114 13.06 -19.49 10.90
C TYR A 114 14.47 -18.94 11.14
N ARG A 115 14.86 -17.85 10.45
CA ARG A 115 16.18 -17.25 10.65
C ARG A 115 16.30 -16.65 12.05
N SER A 116 15.28 -15.95 12.55
CA SER A 116 15.39 -15.27 13.85
C SER A 116 15.40 -16.20 15.07
N TYR A 117 14.64 -17.30 15.06
CA TYR A 117 14.46 -18.15 16.25
C TYR A 117 14.95 -19.58 16.12
N ILE A 118 14.97 -20.16 14.91
CA ILE A 118 15.33 -21.58 14.72
C ILE A 118 16.80 -21.74 14.34
N ASN A 119 17.25 -20.98 13.34
CA ASN A 119 18.63 -21.06 12.85
C ASN A 119 19.14 -19.67 12.40
N PRO A 120 19.70 -18.86 13.31
CA PRO A 120 20.26 -17.54 13.03
C PRO A 120 21.34 -17.54 11.95
N GLU A 121 22.16 -18.58 11.93
CA GLU A 121 23.28 -18.76 10.99
C GLU A 121 22.85 -19.49 9.69
N ALA A 122 21.56 -19.53 9.38
CA ALA A 122 21.07 -20.17 8.16
C ALA A 122 21.55 -19.42 6.91
N SER A 123 22.19 -20.15 5.98
CA SER A 123 22.53 -19.61 4.66
C SER A 123 21.28 -19.29 3.82
N ASP A 124 21.38 -18.33 2.90
CA ASP A 124 20.23 -17.86 2.12
C ASP A 124 19.58 -18.97 1.30
N ARG A 125 20.37 -19.95 0.83
CA ARG A 125 19.83 -21.13 0.15
C ARG A 125 18.90 -21.95 1.06
N LYS A 126 19.18 -22.04 2.36
CA LYS A 126 18.30 -22.72 3.32
C LYS A 126 17.07 -21.85 3.62
N VAL A 127 17.25 -20.55 3.81
CA VAL A 127 16.15 -19.60 4.03
C VAL A 127 15.16 -19.61 2.85
N LEU A 128 15.67 -19.60 1.61
CA LEU A 128 14.86 -19.70 0.39
C LEU A 128 14.10 -21.02 0.30
N LYS A 129 14.70 -22.15 0.70
CA LYS A 129 13.99 -23.44 0.75
C LYS A 129 12.83 -23.40 1.75
N VAL A 130 13.04 -22.84 2.94
CA VAL A 130 11.98 -22.67 3.95
C VAL A 130 10.89 -21.73 3.44
N SER A 131 11.28 -20.66 2.73
CA SER A 131 10.35 -19.76 2.05
C SER A 131 9.47 -20.51 1.04
N HIS A 132 10.02 -21.37 0.17
CA HIS A 132 9.22 -22.19 -0.76
C HIS A 132 8.24 -23.14 -0.05
N PHE A 133 8.66 -23.78 1.05
CA PHE A 133 7.73 -24.57 1.86
C PHE A 133 6.63 -23.71 2.48
N GLY A 134 6.96 -22.50 2.93
CA GLY A 134 6.00 -21.51 3.41
C GLY A 134 4.98 -21.11 2.34
N VAL A 135 5.41 -20.95 1.09
CA VAL A 135 4.52 -20.66 -0.05
C VAL A 135 3.48 -21.76 -0.24
N VAL A 136 3.93 -23.02 -0.33
CA VAL A 136 3.02 -24.17 -0.52
C VAL A 136 2.10 -24.35 0.68
N GLY A 137 2.64 -24.29 1.90
CA GLY A 137 1.87 -24.46 3.13
C GLY A 137 0.79 -23.38 3.29
N HIS A 138 1.14 -22.12 3.04
CA HIS A 138 0.18 -21.02 3.10
C HIS A 138 -0.88 -21.11 2.00
N GLY A 139 -0.51 -21.52 0.78
CA GLY A 139 -1.46 -21.74 -0.31
C GLY A 139 -2.50 -22.81 0.04
N CYS A 140 -2.06 -23.95 0.56
CA CYS A 140 -2.97 -25.02 1.03
C CYS A 140 -3.86 -24.55 2.18
N PHE A 141 -3.30 -23.79 3.14
CA PHE A 141 -4.06 -23.23 4.25
C PHE A 141 -5.15 -22.26 3.76
N MET A 142 -4.83 -21.34 2.86
CA MET A 142 -5.81 -20.40 2.30
C MET A 142 -6.91 -21.12 1.52
N ALA A 143 -6.55 -22.13 0.71
CA ALA A 143 -7.55 -22.93 -0.01
C ALA A 143 -8.49 -23.65 0.96
N GLY A 144 -7.95 -24.30 1.99
CA GLY A 144 -8.74 -24.96 3.03
C GLY A 144 -9.63 -23.99 3.81
N PHE A 145 -9.08 -22.84 4.20
CA PHE A 145 -9.80 -21.81 4.95
C PHE A 145 -10.93 -21.17 4.10
N ALA A 146 -10.68 -20.92 2.81
CA ALA A 146 -11.70 -20.42 1.89
C ALA A 146 -12.86 -21.42 1.71
N ILE A 147 -12.54 -22.71 1.53
CA ILE A 147 -13.55 -23.77 1.45
C ILE A 147 -14.34 -23.85 2.76
N MET A 148 -13.68 -23.80 3.91
CA MET A 148 -14.33 -23.79 5.22
C MET A 148 -15.31 -22.62 5.36
N LEU A 149 -14.90 -21.39 5.00
CA LEU A 149 -15.79 -20.22 5.05
C LEU A 149 -16.98 -20.36 4.10
N GLN A 150 -16.77 -20.92 2.90
CA GLN A 150 -17.84 -21.17 1.95
C GLN A 150 -18.89 -22.14 2.51
N TYR A 151 -18.46 -23.25 3.12
CA TYR A 151 -19.37 -24.22 3.75
C TYR A 151 -20.04 -23.68 5.01
N ALA A 152 -19.35 -22.81 5.75
CA ALA A 152 -19.96 -22.12 6.89
C ALA A 152 -21.13 -21.21 6.44
N GLY A 153 -21.10 -20.71 5.20
CA GLY A 153 -22.09 -19.79 4.64
C GLY A 153 -21.67 -18.32 4.67
N ALA A 154 -20.37 -18.05 4.81
CA ALA A 154 -19.85 -16.68 4.87
C ALA A 154 -20.10 -15.94 3.55
N THR A 155 -20.78 -14.80 3.63
CA THR A 155 -21.03 -13.92 2.48
C THR A 155 -19.88 -12.93 2.30
N ASN A 156 -19.84 -12.25 1.13
CA ASN A 156 -18.88 -11.16 0.91
C ASN A 156 -19.07 -10.03 1.94
N ASN A 157 -20.31 -9.75 2.33
CA ASN A 157 -20.63 -8.76 3.38
C ASN A 157 -20.08 -9.18 4.74
N TRP A 158 -20.28 -10.45 5.13
CA TRP A 158 -19.74 -10.97 6.39
C TRP A 158 -18.21 -10.81 6.45
N SER A 159 -17.50 -11.23 5.39
CA SER A 159 -16.05 -11.08 5.27
C SER A 159 -15.60 -9.61 5.34
N THR A 160 -16.38 -8.71 4.74
CA THR A 160 -16.11 -7.26 4.73
C THR A 160 -16.17 -6.67 6.13
N TYR A 161 -17.14 -7.05 6.95
CA TYR A 161 -17.27 -6.53 8.32
C TYR A 161 -16.36 -7.22 9.33
N PHE A 162 -16.10 -8.51 9.13
CA PHE A 162 -15.18 -9.29 9.97
C PHE A 162 -13.72 -8.82 9.85
N ARG A 163 -13.27 -8.53 8.62
CA ARG A 163 -11.87 -8.18 8.33
C ARG A 163 -11.30 -7.02 9.16
N PRO A 164 -11.94 -5.83 9.26
CA PRO A 164 -11.38 -4.73 10.05
C PRO A 164 -11.28 -5.07 11.53
N ILE A 165 -12.14 -5.93 12.08
CA ILE A 165 -12.10 -6.33 13.48
C ILE A 165 -10.78 -7.06 13.80
N ILE A 166 -10.27 -7.87 12.86
CA ILE A 166 -9.05 -8.65 13.09
C ILE A 166 -7.79 -7.93 12.60
N ALA A 167 -7.88 -7.16 11.51
CA ALA A 167 -6.71 -6.57 10.87
C ALA A 167 -6.24 -5.26 11.52
N CYS A 168 -7.16 -4.49 12.11
CA CYS A 168 -6.88 -3.13 12.59
C CYS A 168 -6.17 -2.98 13.96
N PRO A 169 -6.18 -3.92 14.93
CA PRO A 169 -5.65 -3.68 16.27
C PRO A 169 -4.18 -3.25 16.34
N GLY A 170 -3.37 -3.65 15.35
CA GLY A 170 -1.94 -3.35 15.30
C GLY A 170 -1.59 -1.93 14.84
N ILE A 171 -2.53 -1.17 14.25
CA ILE A 171 -2.21 0.07 13.53
C ILE A 171 -1.65 1.14 14.48
N PHE A 172 -2.39 1.54 15.52
CA PHE A 172 -1.92 2.57 16.46
C PHE A 172 -0.72 2.14 17.30
N PRO A 173 -0.65 0.92 17.85
CA PRO A 173 0.52 0.48 18.59
C PRO A 173 1.79 0.52 17.75
N LEU A 174 1.72 0.16 16.46
CA LEU A 174 2.85 0.28 15.54
C LEU A 174 3.21 1.74 15.26
N MET A 175 2.22 2.60 14.99
CA MET A 175 2.44 4.03 14.79
C MET A 175 3.13 4.68 16.01
N LEU A 176 2.67 4.34 17.22
CA LEU A 176 3.28 4.80 18.47
C LEU A 176 4.69 4.24 18.68
N THR A 177 4.95 3.00 18.26
CA THR A 177 6.29 2.40 18.33
C THR A 177 7.30 3.13 17.43
N LEU A 178 6.85 3.77 16.34
CA LEU A 178 7.71 4.52 15.42
C LEU A 178 7.81 6.02 15.74
N LEU A 179 6.77 6.61 16.34
CA LEU A 179 6.68 8.07 16.51
C LEU A 179 6.79 8.52 17.98
N TRP A 180 6.55 7.63 18.94
CA TRP A 180 6.48 7.98 20.35
C TRP A 180 7.56 7.26 21.16
N SER A 181 8.58 8.00 21.58
CA SER A 181 9.73 7.47 22.33
C SER A 181 9.36 6.86 23.69
N ARG A 182 8.15 7.07 24.19
CA ARG A 182 7.70 6.52 25.48
C ARG A 182 6.95 5.20 25.36
N GLN A 183 6.65 4.73 24.15
CA GLN A 183 5.94 3.46 23.97
C GLN A 183 6.78 2.32 24.55
N THR A 184 6.21 1.58 25.51
CA THR A 184 6.91 0.45 26.14
C THR A 184 6.78 -0.83 25.32
N LYS A 185 7.74 -1.76 25.48
CA LYS A 185 7.65 -3.11 24.91
C LYS A 185 6.35 -3.82 25.31
N ALA A 186 5.93 -3.68 26.56
CA ALA A 186 4.67 -4.27 27.05
C ALA A 186 3.46 -3.66 26.34
N ALA A 187 3.42 -2.34 26.17
CA ALA A 187 2.36 -1.66 25.44
C ALA A 187 2.32 -2.07 23.95
N ALA A 188 3.48 -2.17 23.29
CA ALA A 188 3.55 -2.58 21.90
C ALA A 188 3.02 -4.01 21.65
N ILE A 189 3.19 -4.92 22.62
CA ILE A 189 2.75 -6.33 22.52
C ILE A 189 1.30 -6.52 23.00
N LEU A 190 0.95 -5.98 24.17
CA LEU A 190 -0.34 -6.26 24.80
C LEU A 190 -1.49 -5.45 24.19
N SER A 191 -1.24 -4.23 23.73
CA SER A 191 -2.31 -3.35 23.25
C SER A 191 -3.05 -3.88 22.01
N PRO A 192 -2.37 -4.40 20.96
CA PRO A 192 -3.06 -5.04 19.85
C PRO A 192 -3.90 -6.25 20.28
N ILE A 193 -3.39 -7.07 21.23
CA ILE A 193 -4.09 -8.27 21.70
C ILE A 193 -5.34 -7.89 22.48
N LEU A 194 -5.22 -6.97 23.44
CA LEU A 194 -6.35 -6.47 24.23
C LEU A 194 -7.40 -5.79 23.35
N GLY A 195 -6.96 -5.04 22.33
CA GLY A 195 -7.88 -4.40 21.40
C GLY A 195 -8.61 -5.39 20.50
N LEU A 196 -7.93 -6.43 20.02
CA LEU A 196 -8.56 -7.53 19.28
C LEU A 196 -9.62 -8.23 20.13
N ILE A 197 -9.29 -8.59 21.36
CA ILE A 197 -10.23 -9.23 22.30
C ILE A 197 -11.44 -8.32 22.53
N SER A 198 -11.21 -7.04 22.78
CA SER A 198 -12.29 -6.06 23.00
C SER A 198 -13.18 -5.87 21.76
N GLY A 199 -12.58 -5.85 20.57
CA GLY A 199 -13.29 -5.74 19.29
C GLY A 199 -14.16 -6.97 18.99
N VAL A 200 -13.59 -8.17 19.13
CA VAL A 200 -14.32 -9.44 18.97
C VAL A 200 -15.44 -9.56 20.01
N ALA A 201 -15.16 -9.23 21.27
CA ALA A 201 -16.16 -9.25 22.33
C ALA A 201 -17.33 -8.30 22.03
N THR A 202 -17.04 -7.07 21.58
CA THR A 202 -18.05 -6.08 21.20
C THR A 202 -18.90 -6.58 20.02
N TRP A 203 -18.24 -7.09 18.98
CA TRP A 203 -18.91 -7.60 17.79
C TRP A 203 -19.87 -8.76 18.11
N LEU A 204 -19.41 -9.77 18.85
CA LEU A 204 -20.22 -10.93 19.21
C LEU A 204 -21.34 -10.57 20.19
N SER A 205 -21.05 -9.70 21.16
CA SER A 205 -22.06 -9.26 22.14
C SER A 205 -23.19 -8.48 21.46
N LEU A 206 -22.87 -7.55 20.55
CA LEU A 206 -23.90 -6.79 19.81
C LEU A 206 -24.65 -7.66 18.81
N SER A 207 -23.96 -8.62 18.17
CA SER A 207 -24.61 -9.61 17.30
C SER A 207 -25.62 -10.45 18.07
N TYR A 208 -25.32 -10.80 19.32
CA TYR A 208 -26.25 -11.52 20.20
C TYR A 208 -27.41 -10.63 20.69
N VAL A 209 -27.12 -9.42 21.18
CA VAL A 209 -28.14 -8.52 21.76
C VAL A 209 -29.15 -8.06 20.71
N TRP A 210 -28.72 -7.73 19.50
CA TRP A 210 -29.62 -7.27 18.42
C TRP A 210 -30.13 -8.40 17.54
N GLY A 211 -29.34 -9.46 17.36
CA GLY A 211 -29.70 -10.60 16.52
C GLY A 211 -30.36 -11.77 17.25
N GLY A 212 -30.36 -11.79 18.59
CA GLY A 212 -30.93 -12.85 19.44
C GLY A 212 -30.14 -14.16 19.49
N LYS A 213 -29.20 -14.39 18.56
CA LYS A 213 -28.31 -15.55 18.48
C LYS A 213 -27.01 -15.18 17.77
N ILE A 214 -25.97 -15.98 17.95
CA ILE A 214 -24.71 -15.81 17.22
C ILE A 214 -24.68 -16.78 16.04
N ASP A 215 -24.88 -16.27 14.83
CA ASP A 215 -24.71 -17.00 13.58
C ASP A 215 -24.20 -16.06 12.48
N ILE A 216 -24.01 -16.56 11.26
CA ILE A 216 -23.52 -15.74 10.13
C ILE A 216 -24.49 -14.60 9.79
N GLN A 217 -25.79 -14.80 9.98
CA GLN A 217 -26.80 -13.81 9.64
C GLN A 217 -26.78 -12.63 10.63
N THR A 218 -26.58 -12.90 11.91
CA THR A 218 -26.48 -11.85 12.93
C THR A 218 -25.11 -11.16 12.93
N THR A 219 -24.04 -11.92 12.66
CA THR A 219 -22.68 -11.37 12.63
C THR A 219 -22.34 -10.61 11.36
N GLN A 220 -23.09 -10.79 10.25
CA GLN A 220 -22.97 -9.97 9.04
C GLN A 220 -23.77 -8.65 9.11
N GLN A 221 -24.46 -8.37 10.22
CA GLN A 221 -25.15 -7.10 10.38
C GLN A 221 -24.16 -5.93 10.44
N GLN A 222 -24.51 -4.83 9.79
CA GLN A 222 -23.63 -3.68 9.63
C GLN A 222 -23.26 -3.02 10.97
N LEU A 223 -24.22 -2.84 11.89
CA LEU A 223 -23.98 -2.13 13.15
C LEU A 223 -23.04 -2.92 14.09
N PRO A 224 -23.26 -4.22 14.40
CA PRO A 224 -22.30 -4.99 15.19
C PRO A 224 -20.90 -4.98 14.59
N GLY A 225 -20.79 -5.13 13.26
CA GLY A 225 -19.52 -5.08 12.55
C GLY A 225 -18.81 -3.73 12.69
N LEU A 226 -19.56 -2.63 12.53
CA LEU A 226 -19.05 -1.26 12.68
C LEU A 226 -18.51 -1.01 14.09
N TYR A 227 -19.29 -1.30 15.13
CA TYR A 227 -18.86 -1.09 16.51
C TYR A 227 -17.68 -1.99 16.90
N GLY A 228 -17.70 -3.26 16.47
CA GLY A 228 -16.57 -4.17 16.65
C GLY A 228 -15.29 -3.63 16.02
N ALA A 229 -15.37 -3.10 14.80
CA ALA A 229 -14.24 -2.51 14.09
C ALA A 229 -13.73 -1.24 14.78
N ILE A 230 -14.63 -0.33 15.20
CA ILE A 230 -14.27 0.88 15.94
C ILE A 230 -13.53 0.54 17.23
N VAL A 231 -14.08 -0.38 18.04
CA VAL A 231 -13.45 -0.80 19.29
C VAL A 231 -12.10 -1.46 19.02
N SER A 232 -12.03 -2.37 18.05
CA SER A 232 -10.79 -3.05 17.67
C SER A 232 -9.71 -2.07 17.20
N PHE A 233 -10.08 -1.03 16.47
CA PHE A 233 -9.17 -0.03 15.94
C PHE A 233 -8.69 0.97 17.01
N PHE A 234 -9.59 1.54 17.82
CA PHE A 234 -9.23 2.62 18.75
C PHE A 234 -8.79 2.15 20.15
N SER A 235 -9.31 1.04 20.66
CA SER A 235 -8.92 0.57 22.01
C SER A 235 -7.43 0.24 22.16
N PRO A 236 -6.70 -0.32 21.17
CA PRO A 236 -5.24 -0.47 21.26
C PRO A 236 -4.49 0.85 21.44
N ALA A 237 -5.01 1.96 20.91
CA ALA A 237 -4.40 3.28 21.10
C ALA A 237 -4.50 3.69 22.58
N LEU A 238 -5.68 3.52 23.18
CA LEU A 238 -5.92 3.77 24.60
C LEU A 238 -5.03 2.88 25.48
N PHE A 239 -5.03 1.56 25.23
CA PHE A 239 -4.19 0.62 25.98
C PHE A 239 -2.69 0.95 25.84
N SER A 240 -2.25 1.35 24.65
CA SER A 240 -0.85 1.72 24.41
C SER A 240 -0.42 2.90 25.27
N VAL A 241 -1.27 3.93 25.35
CA VAL A 241 -1.01 5.12 26.16
C VAL A 241 -1.04 4.77 27.65
N VAL A 242 -2.08 4.07 28.11
CA VAL A 242 -2.24 3.72 29.54
C VAL A 242 -1.09 2.85 30.04
N ILE A 243 -0.75 1.78 29.32
CA ILE A 243 0.33 0.85 29.71
C ILE A 243 1.69 1.56 29.69
N SER A 244 1.95 2.41 28.69
CA SER A 244 3.21 3.16 28.58
C SER A 244 3.34 4.28 29.60
N LEU A 245 2.24 4.86 30.06
CA LEU A 245 2.26 5.83 31.16
C LEU A 245 2.41 5.16 32.53
N ALA A 246 1.85 3.95 32.72
CA ALA A 246 2.00 3.17 33.94
C ALA A 246 3.44 2.72 34.19
N ARG A 247 4.21 2.45 33.12
CA ARG A 247 5.63 2.11 33.21
C ARG A 247 6.45 3.02 32.30
N SER A 248 7.06 4.07 32.85
CA SER A 248 7.84 4.99 32.04
C SER A 248 9.10 4.32 31.46
N SER A 249 9.19 4.25 30.14
CA SER A 249 10.44 4.03 29.40
C SER A 249 10.65 5.20 28.44
N ARG A 250 11.91 5.48 28.07
CA ARG A 250 12.25 6.39 26.98
C ARG A 250 13.26 5.70 26.08
N PHE A 251 12.88 5.51 24.82
CA PHE A 251 13.74 4.95 23.78
C PHE A 251 14.57 6.06 23.13
N ASP A 252 15.89 5.84 23.00
CA ASP A 252 16.78 6.72 22.25
C ASP A 252 16.86 6.25 20.79
N TRP A 253 16.33 7.08 19.87
CA TRP A 253 16.28 6.78 18.44
C TRP A 253 17.65 6.63 17.79
N ARG A 254 18.73 7.11 18.43
CA ARG A 254 20.11 6.93 17.96
C ARG A 254 20.54 5.47 17.95
N GLU A 255 19.86 4.59 18.68
CA GLU A 255 20.11 3.15 18.65
C GLU A 255 19.97 2.58 17.22
N PHE A 256 19.10 3.15 16.39
CA PHE A 256 18.95 2.70 14.99
C PHE A 256 20.19 2.97 14.12
N LEU A 257 21.06 3.90 14.52
CA LEU A 257 22.30 4.17 13.81
C LEU A 257 23.38 3.09 14.05
N ARG A 258 23.14 2.17 14.99
CA ARG A 258 24.01 1.02 15.26
C ARG A 258 23.68 -0.21 14.40
N ILE A 259 22.56 -0.18 13.68
CA ILE A 259 22.13 -1.32 12.86
C ILE A 259 22.95 -1.30 11.57
N ASP A 260 23.89 -2.23 11.46
CA ASP A 260 24.61 -2.47 10.20
C ASP A 260 23.66 -3.07 9.16
N LEU A 261 23.77 -2.59 7.93
CA LEU A 261 23.20 -3.28 6.78
C LEU A 261 23.98 -4.58 6.63
N ILE A 262 23.27 -5.72 6.67
CA ILE A 262 23.88 -7.02 6.40
C ILE A 262 24.28 -7.02 4.92
N GLU A 263 25.55 -6.75 4.63
CA GLU A 263 26.12 -6.93 3.29
C GLU A 263 26.42 -8.43 3.07
N ASP A 264 25.91 -8.97 1.97
CA ASP A 264 26.18 -10.34 1.53
C ASP A 264 27.67 -10.46 1.12
N SER A 265 28.49 -10.92 2.06
CA SER A 265 29.91 -11.21 1.84
C SER A 265 30.16 -12.50 1.01
N THR A 266 29.10 -13.16 0.54
CA THR A 266 29.16 -14.47 -0.13
C THR A 266 28.83 -14.45 -1.62
N GLN A 267 28.45 -13.32 -2.22
CA GLN A 267 28.32 -13.19 -3.67
C GLN A 267 29.44 -12.32 -4.25
N PRO A 268 30.32 -12.85 -5.12
CA PRO A 268 31.15 -11.98 -5.94
C PRO A 268 30.22 -11.22 -6.87
N SER A 269 30.20 -9.90 -6.72
CA SER A 269 29.45 -8.95 -7.53
C SER A 269 29.52 -9.34 -9.00
N THR A 270 28.44 -9.92 -9.54
CA THR A 270 28.33 -10.21 -10.98
C THR A 270 27.88 -8.97 -11.76
N ALA A 271 27.97 -7.79 -11.13
CA ALA A 271 27.96 -6.53 -11.85
C ALA A 271 29.25 -6.46 -12.67
N LEU A 272 29.12 -6.61 -13.99
CA LEU A 272 30.15 -6.22 -14.94
C LEU A 272 30.68 -4.83 -14.52
N PRO A 273 32.01 -4.63 -14.41
CA PRO A 273 32.53 -3.29 -14.20
C PRO A 273 32.09 -2.46 -15.41
N SER A 274 31.28 -1.43 -15.17
CA SER A 274 30.94 -0.42 -16.16
C SER A 274 32.20 0.40 -16.47
N LEU A 275 33.07 -0.18 -17.30
CA LEU A 275 34.14 0.55 -17.96
C LEU A 275 33.52 1.43 -19.06
N GLN A 276 32.96 2.57 -18.66
CA GLN A 276 32.79 3.71 -19.56
C GLN A 276 32.56 5.00 -18.78
N ASN A 277 33.66 5.75 -18.64
CA ASN A 277 33.64 7.20 -18.42
C ASN A 277 32.98 7.85 -19.65
N SER A 278 31.66 7.98 -19.66
CA SER A 278 30.96 8.78 -20.66
C SER A 278 30.82 10.22 -20.16
N LYS A 279 31.90 11.00 -20.31
CA LYS A 279 31.81 12.45 -20.47
C LYS A 279 31.40 12.71 -21.93
N GLU A 280 30.11 12.80 -22.20
CA GLU A 280 29.61 13.47 -23.41
C GLU A 280 28.55 14.48 -22.98
N ASP A 281 29.03 15.71 -22.80
CA ASP A 281 28.22 16.92 -22.64
C ASP A 281 27.35 17.12 -23.89
N ILE A 282 26.04 17.30 -23.68
CA ILE A 282 25.13 17.87 -24.67
C ILE A 282 24.93 19.33 -24.30
N THR A 283 25.64 20.23 -24.96
CA THR A 283 25.15 21.59 -25.31
C THR A 283 26.09 22.23 -26.32
N ASP A 284 25.61 22.46 -27.55
CA ASP A 284 25.57 23.82 -28.11
C ASP A 284 24.91 23.88 -29.50
N LEU A 285 23.88 24.72 -29.60
CA LEU A 285 23.35 25.24 -30.85
C LEU A 285 23.70 26.75 -30.89
N SER A 286 24.51 27.12 -31.88
CA SER A 286 24.45 28.38 -32.65
C SER A 286 25.14 29.67 -32.12
N ARG A 287 26.28 29.96 -32.77
CA ARG A 287 26.81 31.25 -33.30
C ARG A 287 27.66 32.21 -32.42
N PRO A 288 28.63 32.94 -33.04
CA PRO A 288 29.83 33.44 -32.36
C PRO A 288 30.04 34.98 -32.36
N ALA A 289 31.07 35.41 -31.61
CA ALA A 289 31.82 36.69 -31.63
C ALA A 289 31.25 37.81 -30.72
N LYS A 290 32.02 38.58 -29.92
CA LYS A 290 33.44 38.98 -29.90
C LYS A 290 33.90 39.31 -28.45
N ALA A 291 35.22 39.36 -28.29
CA ALA A 291 36.04 39.52 -27.07
C ALA A 291 35.83 40.80 -26.23
N THR A 292 36.09 40.71 -24.90
CA THR A 292 37.07 41.53 -24.13
C THR A 292 37.42 40.83 -22.79
N GLN A 293 38.70 40.85 -22.40
CA GLN A 293 39.28 40.35 -21.15
C GLN A 293 38.94 41.20 -19.91
N ALA A 294 38.71 40.58 -18.74
CA ALA A 294 39.26 41.01 -17.43
C ALA A 294 38.84 40.06 -16.27
N VAL A 295 39.84 39.32 -15.76
CA VAL A 295 40.21 39.05 -14.34
C VAL A 295 39.11 38.94 -13.24
N ILE A 296 38.98 37.70 -12.74
CA ILE A 296 38.84 37.18 -11.34
C ILE A 296 37.79 37.79 -10.38
N GLY A 297 36.86 36.93 -9.93
CA GLY A 297 36.21 37.05 -8.61
C GLY A 297 34.82 36.38 -8.52
N GLU A 298 34.70 35.40 -7.60
CA GLU A 298 33.48 34.76 -7.07
C GLU A 298 32.59 33.89 -7.99
N LYS A 299 32.65 32.58 -7.72
CA LYS A 299 31.81 31.53 -8.31
C LYS A 299 31.27 30.68 -7.16
N ASP A 300 30.05 30.96 -6.70
CA ASP A 300 29.37 30.12 -5.69
C ASP A 300 27.87 29.96 -5.97
N GLN A 301 27.51 29.86 -7.26
CA GLN A 301 26.12 29.69 -7.68
C GLN A 301 25.90 28.59 -8.73
N SER A 302 26.94 27.87 -9.19
CA SER A 302 26.82 26.92 -10.32
C SER A 302 27.01 25.44 -9.95
N VAL A 303 26.97 25.08 -8.66
CA VAL A 303 27.04 23.67 -8.21
C VAL A 303 25.65 23.13 -7.83
N VAL A 304 24.67 24.03 -7.66
CA VAL A 304 23.34 23.75 -7.08
C VAL A 304 22.42 22.91 -7.99
N ASP A 305 22.64 22.90 -9.30
CA ASP A 305 21.75 22.20 -10.24
C ASP A 305 22.29 20.83 -10.72
N ALA A 306 23.55 20.51 -10.43
CA ALA A 306 24.20 19.27 -10.89
C ALA A 306 24.09 18.13 -9.84
N GLU A 307 24.13 18.44 -8.55
CA GLU A 307 24.04 17.44 -7.47
C GLU A 307 22.61 16.94 -7.21
N ALA A 308 21.58 17.67 -7.64
CA ALA A 308 20.19 17.24 -7.51
C ALA A 308 19.76 16.18 -8.56
N LYS A 309 20.60 15.89 -9.57
CA LYS A 309 20.32 14.93 -10.65
C LYS A 309 21.14 13.65 -10.60
N SER A 310 22.15 13.55 -9.75
CA SER A 310 22.89 12.30 -9.52
C SER A 310 22.27 11.57 -8.35
N GLY A 311 21.53 10.50 -8.64
CA GLY A 311 21.01 9.57 -7.64
C GLY A 311 22.06 9.27 -6.57
N LEU A 312 21.64 9.46 -5.32
CA LEU A 312 22.29 9.15 -4.05
C LEU A 312 23.65 8.44 -4.16
N VAL A 313 24.71 9.18 -3.82
CA VAL A 313 26.06 8.68 -3.53
C VAL A 313 25.97 7.48 -2.57
N SER A 314 26.73 6.42 -2.89
CA SER A 314 26.91 5.23 -2.04
C SER A 314 27.13 5.58 -0.57
N PRO A 315 26.63 4.77 0.39
CA PRO A 315 26.94 4.98 1.79
C PRO A 315 28.45 5.01 2.01
N ALA A 316 28.92 5.99 2.78
CA ALA A 316 30.32 6.12 3.14
C ALA A 316 30.83 4.83 3.81
N THR A 317 32.10 4.54 3.54
CA THR A 317 32.82 3.32 3.85
C THR A 317 32.95 3.06 5.36
N SER A 318 32.80 1.79 5.74
CA SER A 318 33.10 1.16 7.03
C SER A 318 32.31 1.65 8.26
N PHE A 319 31.35 0.82 8.70
CA PHE A 319 30.71 0.94 10.01
C PHE A 319 31.51 0.15 11.05
N SER A 320 31.82 0.80 12.17
CA SER A 320 32.40 0.16 13.34
C SER A 320 31.27 -0.51 14.13
N THR A 321 31.33 -1.84 14.20
CA THR A 321 30.66 -2.63 15.25
C THR A 321 31.28 -2.25 16.60
N GLY A 322 30.79 -1.16 17.19
CA GLY A 322 31.38 -0.56 18.36
C GLY A 322 30.39 -0.46 19.50
N SER A 323 30.71 -1.15 20.60
CA SER A 323 30.21 -0.90 21.97
C SER A 323 30.60 0.51 22.49
N GLY A 324 30.40 1.54 21.66
CA GLY A 324 30.75 2.95 21.92
C GLY A 324 29.56 3.76 22.43
N ASN A 325 29.84 4.91 23.03
CA ASN A 325 28.83 5.82 23.54
C ASN A 325 27.95 6.35 22.39
N LEU A 326 26.65 6.53 22.64
CA LEU A 326 25.66 6.98 21.63
C LEU A 326 25.94 8.41 21.11
N ASP A 327 26.75 9.17 21.83
CA ASP A 327 27.10 10.56 21.50
C ASP A 327 28.13 10.65 20.37
N ASP A 328 28.87 9.57 20.10
CA ASP A 328 29.92 9.54 19.07
C ASP A 328 29.40 9.08 17.69
N ILE A 329 28.14 8.65 17.62
CA ILE A 329 27.57 8.10 16.39
C ILE A 329 27.11 9.23 15.47
N THR A 330 27.77 9.32 14.31
CA THR A 330 27.40 10.27 13.25
C THR A 330 26.41 9.63 12.29
N HIS A 331 25.47 10.44 11.79
CA HIS A 331 24.44 9.97 10.88
C HIS A 331 25.03 9.70 9.48
N PRO A 332 24.66 8.60 8.80
CA PRO A 332 25.27 8.20 7.52
C PRO A 332 24.93 9.17 6.37
N PHE A 333 23.83 9.90 6.49
CA PHE A 333 23.42 10.90 5.50
C PHE A 333 23.92 12.30 5.84
N SER A 334 24.24 13.07 4.81
CA SER A 334 24.64 14.48 4.93
C SER A 334 23.55 15.34 5.60
N VAL A 335 23.95 16.48 6.18
CA VAL A 335 23.03 17.43 6.81
C VAL A 335 21.95 17.93 5.83
N GLN A 336 22.30 18.06 4.55
CA GLN A 336 21.38 18.48 3.49
C GLN A 336 20.31 17.41 3.21
N THR A 337 20.72 16.15 3.07
CA THR A 337 19.80 15.02 2.88
C THR A 337 18.85 14.87 4.07
N ILE A 338 19.35 15.01 5.31
CA ILE A 338 18.50 14.98 6.51
C ILE A 338 17.47 16.11 6.49
N ARG A 339 17.87 17.33 6.08
CA ARG A 339 16.95 18.47 5.98
C ARG A 339 15.86 18.19 4.94
N HIS A 340 16.22 17.59 3.81
CA HIS A 340 15.29 17.19 2.76
C HIS A 340 14.28 16.14 3.26
N ILE A 341 14.75 15.08 3.92
CA ILE A 341 13.89 14.04 4.52
C ILE A 341 12.94 14.64 5.55
N LYS A 342 13.42 15.54 6.43
CA LYS A 342 12.57 16.21 7.43
C LYS A 342 11.46 17.05 6.79
N LYS A 343 11.76 17.72 5.67
CA LYS A 343 10.77 18.50 4.91
C LYS A 343 9.66 17.61 4.37
N TRP A 344 10.02 16.52 3.69
CA TRP A 344 9.07 15.54 3.16
C TRP A 344 8.24 14.86 4.24
N ARG A 345 8.86 14.49 5.37
CA ARG A 345 8.15 13.94 6.52
C ARG A 345 7.08 14.89 7.04
N ASN A 346 7.40 16.17 7.19
CA ASN A 346 6.44 17.16 7.68
C ASN A 346 5.31 17.40 6.67
N TYR A 347 5.63 17.43 5.37
CA TYR A 347 4.64 17.50 4.30
C TYR A 347 3.70 16.29 4.33
N ALA A 348 4.25 15.07 4.37
CA ALA A 348 3.49 13.84 4.45
C ALA A 348 2.58 13.79 5.69
N ALA A 349 3.07 14.25 6.85
CA ALA A 349 2.26 14.33 8.06
C ALA A 349 1.08 15.31 7.91
N GLY A 350 1.32 16.49 7.31
CA GLY A 350 0.27 17.48 7.05
C GLY A 350 -0.76 16.95 6.05
N TYR A 351 -0.30 16.35 4.95
CA TYR A 351 -1.16 15.74 3.94
C TYR A 351 -1.98 14.58 4.52
N PHE A 352 -1.37 13.71 5.33
CA PHE A 352 -2.08 12.63 6.01
C PHE A 352 -3.26 13.13 6.85
N VAL A 353 -3.05 14.19 7.66
CA VAL A 353 -4.12 14.78 8.47
C VAL A 353 -5.20 15.39 7.58
N LEU A 354 -4.82 16.16 6.56
CA LEU A 354 -5.77 16.74 5.61
C LEU A 354 -6.60 15.66 4.90
N ASN A 355 -5.94 14.64 4.37
CA ASN A 355 -6.58 13.55 3.66
C ASN A 355 -7.55 12.79 4.57
N LEU A 356 -7.15 12.48 5.81
CA LEU A 356 -8.04 11.84 6.78
C LEU A 356 -9.25 12.72 7.10
N LEU A 357 -9.05 14.01 7.35
CA LEU A 357 -10.15 14.94 7.62
C LEU A 357 -11.11 15.04 6.44
N VAL A 358 -10.62 15.14 5.21
CA VAL A 358 -11.48 15.27 4.02
C VAL A 358 -12.18 13.95 3.70
N THR A 359 -11.43 12.86 3.58
CA THR A 359 -11.92 11.58 3.03
C THR A 359 -12.61 10.69 4.05
N VAL A 360 -12.38 10.88 5.35
CA VAL A 360 -12.99 10.07 6.42
C VAL A 360 -14.00 10.89 7.23
N VAL A 361 -13.71 12.16 7.51
CA VAL A 361 -14.56 12.99 8.39
C VAL A 361 -15.53 13.85 7.59
N PHE A 362 -15.05 14.86 6.87
CA PHE A 362 -15.89 15.89 6.24
C PHE A 362 -16.74 15.38 5.10
N TRP A 363 -16.31 14.35 4.37
CA TRP A 363 -17.09 13.81 3.27
C TRP A 363 -18.03 12.67 3.70
N PRO A 364 -17.60 11.55 4.32
CA PRO A 364 -18.52 10.45 4.66
C PRO A 364 -19.45 10.73 5.84
N VAL A 365 -18.97 11.39 6.91
CA VAL A 365 -19.77 11.53 8.14
C VAL A 365 -21.07 12.32 7.92
N PRO A 366 -21.08 13.44 7.17
CA PRO A 366 -22.33 14.14 6.87
C PRO A 366 -23.32 13.31 6.04
N LEU A 367 -22.84 12.34 5.25
CA LEU A 367 -23.67 11.46 4.43
C LEU A 367 -24.33 10.33 5.23
N TYR A 368 -23.84 10.06 6.46
CA TYR A 368 -24.44 9.05 7.34
C TYR A 368 -25.72 9.55 8.04
N ARG A 369 -26.12 10.81 7.80
CA ARG A 369 -27.43 11.31 8.23
C ARG A 369 -28.53 10.64 7.41
N ASP A 370 -29.70 10.43 8.00
CA ASP A 370 -30.96 10.04 7.31
C ASP A 370 -31.46 11.15 6.38
N TRP A 371 -30.63 11.56 5.43
CA TRP A 371 -30.86 12.66 4.53
C TRP A 371 -31.14 12.14 3.13
N ILE A 372 -32.35 12.42 2.64
CA ILE A 372 -32.72 12.13 1.27
C ILE A 372 -32.07 13.17 0.36
N PHE A 373 -31.24 12.73 -0.59
CA PHE A 373 -30.56 13.62 -1.51
C PHE A 373 -31.56 14.42 -2.33
N THR A 374 -31.40 15.74 -2.35
CA THR A 374 -32.14 16.60 -3.27
C THR A 374 -31.72 16.32 -4.71
N LEU A 375 -32.60 16.54 -5.68
CA LEU A 375 -32.29 16.33 -7.10
C LEU A 375 -31.00 17.07 -7.55
N PRO A 376 -30.76 18.34 -7.18
CA PRO A 376 -29.52 19.02 -7.52
C PRO A 376 -28.28 18.36 -6.90
N PHE A 377 -28.37 17.95 -5.62
CA PHE A 377 -27.25 17.28 -4.95
C PHE A 377 -26.96 15.92 -5.56
N PHE A 378 -27.99 15.10 -5.82
CA PHE A 378 -27.84 13.80 -6.47
C PHE A 378 -27.22 13.93 -7.87
N LYS A 379 -27.68 14.90 -8.68
CA LYS A 379 -27.05 15.20 -9.99
C LYS A 379 -25.58 15.57 -9.84
N GLY A 380 -25.25 16.42 -8.87
CA GLY A 380 -23.87 16.79 -8.55
C GLY A 380 -23.02 15.59 -8.15
N TRP A 381 -23.53 14.73 -7.25
CA TRP A 381 -22.87 13.50 -6.79
C TRP A 381 -22.49 12.58 -7.95
N VAL A 382 -23.45 12.29 -8.83
CA VAL A 382 -23.23 11.41 -9.99
C VAL A 382 -22.27 12.05 -10.98
N THR A 383 -22.42 13.34 -11.26
CA THR A 383 -21.53 14.06 -12.18
C THR A 383 -20.09 14.06 -11.68
N MET A 384 -19.87 14.33 -10.39
CA MET A 384 -18.55 14.30 -9.79
C MET A 384 -17.96 12.89 -9.77
N ALA A 385 -18.75 11.86 -9.49
CA ALA A 385 -18.32 10.47 -9.58
C ALA A 385 -17.82 10.11 -10.99
N ILE A 386 -18.51 10.56 -12.04
CA ILE A 386 -18.10 10.32 -13.43
C ILE A 386 -16.79 11.05 -13.75
N ILE A 387 -16.69 12.34 -13.43
CA ILE A 387 -15.47 13.15 -13.67
C ILE A 387 -14.27 12.53 -12.95
N TRP A 388 -14.45 12.18 -11.68
CA TRP A 388 -13.40 11.58 -10.85
C TRP A 388 -12.96 10.22 -11.39
N HIS A 389 -13.89 9.41 -11.92
CA HIS A 389 -13.56 8.13 -12.52
C HIS A 389 -12.64 8.28 -13.74
N PHE A 390 -12.94 9.23 -14.64
CA PHE A 390 -12.06 9.53 -15.78
C PHE A 390 -10.72 10.10 -15.33
N ALA A 391 -10.70 10.98 -14.32
CA ALA A 391 -9.45 11.51 -13.77
C ALA A 391 -8.57 10.40 -13.16
N ALA A 392 -9.17 9.47 -12.40
CA ALA A 392 -8.46 8.33 -11.84
C ALA A 392 -7.94 7.39 -12.94
N MET A 393 -8.72 7.17 -14.00
CA MET A 393 -8.27 6.39 -15.16
C MET A 393 -7.03 7.04 -15.82
N MET A 394 -7.03 8.35 -16.00
CA MET A 394 -5.87 9.07 -16.54
C MET A 394 -4.65 8.96 -15.61
N ALA A 395 -4.85 9.10 -14.29
CA ALA A 395 -3.78 9.04 -13.31
C ALA A 395 -3.19 7.63 -13.10
N VAL A 396 -3.99 6.57 -13.27
CA VAL A 396 -3.55 5.19 -13.02
C VAL A 396 -3.12 4.48 -14.30
N ILE A 397 -3.73 4.79 -15.45
CA ILE A 397 -3.44 4.12 -16.72
C ILE A 397 -2.48 4.95 -17.58
N VAL A 398 -2.78 6.23 -17.78
CA VAL A 398 -2.04 7.06 -18.74
C VAL A 398 -0.76 7.62 -18.14
N TYR A 399 -0.84 8.15 -16.92
CA TYR A 399 0.30 8.79 -16.26
C TYR A 399 1.51 7.86 -16.08
N PRO A 400 1.40 6.62 -15.56
CA PRO A 400 2.56 5.74 -15.40
C PRO A 400 3.22 5.36 -16.73
N VAL A 401 2.42 5.19 -17.79
CA VAL A 401 2.94 4.92 -19.15
C VAL A 401 3.71 6.13 -19.69
N TRP A 402 3.17 7.33 -19.45
CA TRP A 402 3.82 8.57 -19.87
C TRP A 402 5.10 8.85 -19.08
N ASP A 403 5.09 8.67 -17.76
CA ASP A 403 6.26 8.88 -16.89
C ASP A 403 7.37 7.86 -17.20
N GLY A 404 7.00 6.58 -17.32
CA GLY A 404 7.92 5.50 -17.67
C GLY A 404 8.43 5.49 -19.12
N ARG A 405 8.01 6.43 -19.98
CA ARG A 405 8.29 6.42 -21.43
C ARG A 405 9.78 6.36 -21.76
N TYR A 406 10.62 7.04 -20.98
CA TYR A 406 12.06 7.05 -21.21
C TYR A 406 12.67 5.69 -20.90
N VAL A 407 12.31 5.09 -19.77
CA VAL A 407 12.75 3.75 -19.37
C VAL A 407 12.29 2.71 -20.38
N ILE A 408 11.01 2.76 -20.79
CA ILE A 408 10.45 1.89 -21.84
C ILE A 408 11.26 2.06 -23.13
N SER A 409 11.58 3.29 -23.55
CA SER A 409 12.38 3.53 -24.74
C SER A 409 13.80 2.96 -24.64
N THR A 410 14.42 3.03 -23.47
CA THR A 410 15.76 2.47 -23.21
C THR A 410 15.74 0.96 -23.29
N VAL A 411 14.75 0.29 -22.69
CA VAL A 411 14.58 -1.16 -22.76
C VAL A 411 14.34 -1.61 -24.21
N LEU A 412 13.47 -0.92 -24.95
CA LEU A 412 13.21 -1.24 -26.36
C LEU A 412 14.45 -1.07 -27.25
N LYS A 413 15.23 -0.01 -27.03
CA LYS A 413 16.51 0.19 -27.73
C LYS A 413 17.53 -0.89 -27.36
N GLY A 414 17.58 -1.32 -26.10
CA GLY A 414 18.43 -2.41 -25.62
C GLY A 414 18.11 -3.73 -26.31
N ILE A 415 16.83 -4.13 -26.33
CA ILE A 415 16.35 -5.34 -27.01
C ILE A 415 16.67 -5.29 -28.51
N SER A 416 16.45 -4.13 -29.15
CA SER A 416 16.75 -3.94 -30.57
C SER A 416 18.26 -4.08 -30.87
N LYS A 417 19.12 -3.54 -30.00
CA LYS A 417 20.57 -3.64 -30.13
C LYS A 417 21.05 -5.09 -29.94
N GLU A 418 20.49 -5.83 -28.98
CA GLU A 418 20.82 -7.25 -28.76
C GLU A 418 20.38 -8.13 -29.94
N GLN A 419 19.18 -7.91 -30.47
CA GLN A 419 18.72 -8.61 -31.68
C GLN A 419 19.59 -8.29 -32.90
N SER A 420 20.08 -7.05 -33.04
CA SER A 420 20.99 -6.68 -34.13
C SER A 420 22.39 -7.30 -33.98
N SER A 421 22.90 -7.42 -32.74
CA SER A 421 24.20 -8.04 -32.47
C SER A 421 24.17 -9.57 -32.57
N GLY A 422 23.04 -10.21 -32.26
CA GLY A 422 22.85 -11.65 -32.47
C GLY A 422 22.82 -12.05 -33.94
N ARG A 423 22.38 -11.15 -34.82
CA ARG A 423 22.33 -11.35 -36.28
C ARG A 423 23.67 -11.19 -37.00
N GLN A 424 24.66 -10.55 -36.37
CA GLN A 424 26.02 -10.41 -36.92
C GLN A 424 26.96 -11.57 -36.56
N LYS A 425 26.55 -12.46 -35.65
CA LYS A 425 27.32 -13.63 -35.20
C LYS A 425 26.82 -14.96 -35.78
N SER A 426 25.82 -14.92 -36.66
CA SER A 426 25.38 -16.04 -37.51
C SER A 426 25.66 -15.69 -38.96
#